data_AF-A0A5E7H0R2-F1
#
_entry.id   AF-A0A5E7H0R2-F1
#
_cell.length_a   1.000
_cell.length_b   1.000
_cell.length_c   1.000
_cell.angle_alpha   90.00
_cell.angle_beta   90.00
_cell.angle_gamma   90.00
#
_symmetry.space_group_name_H-M   'P 1'
#
loop_
_entity.id
_entity.type
_entity.pdbx_description
1 polymer ?
#
loop_
_entity_poly.entity_id
_entity_poly.type
_entity_poly.pdbx_seq_one_letter_code
_entity_poly.pdbx_strand_id
1 'polypeptide(L)' 'MQAHPEMMVSRRSIVEHPFGNLKQWLFGNGRFLLRQSEGARAEMALAVNAYNLKRAINVLGVRRMMELMG' A
#
# COMPACT_ATOMS: atom_id res chain seq x y z
N MET A 1 21.96 6.01 -6.45
CA MET A 1 21.99 4.71 -7.16
C MET A 1 23.38 4.07 -7.13
N GLN A 2 24.47 4.86 -7.22
CA GLN A 2 25.85 4.34 -7.19
C GLN A 2 26.37 3.92 -5.80
N ALA A 3 25.83 4.45 -4.70
CA ALA A 3 26.34 4.15 -3.34
C ALA A 3 25.84 2.81 -2.74
N HIS A 4 24.66 2.33 -3.16
CA HIS A 4 24.01 1.12 -2.62
C HIS A 4 23.22 0.41 -3.73
N PRO A 5 23.87 -0.29 -4.66
CA PRO A 5 23.22 -0.94 -5.79
C PRO A 5 22.19 -2.01 -5.36
N GLU A 6 22.41 -2.71 -4.25
CA GLU A 6 21.52 -3.69 -3.65
C GLU A 6 20.16 -3.13 -3.22
N MET A 7 20.10 -1.84 -2.86
CA MET A 7 18.86 -1.18 -2.42
C MET A 7 17.82 -1.13 -3.53
N MET A 8 18.23 -1.02 -4.79
CA MET A 8 17.29 -1.00 -5.92
C MET A 8 16.63 -2.36 -6.13
N VAL A 9 17.38 -3.45 -5.90
CA VAL A 9 16.85 -4.83 -5.97
C VAL A 9 15.84 -5.06 -4.83
N SER A 10 16.22 -4.69 -3.61
CA SER A 10 15.34 -4.81 -2.44
C SER A 10 14.06 -3.99 -2.59
N ARG A 11 14.16 -2.74 -3.07
CA ARG A 11 13.00 -1.90 -3.36
C ARG A 11 12.07 -2.52 -4.39
N ARG A 12 12.60 -3.06 -5.48
CA ARG A 12 11.79 -3.75 -6.49
C ARG A 12 11.02 -4.91 -5.85
N SER A 13 11.68 -5.73 -5.05
CA SER A 13 11.03 -6.90 -4.43
C SER A 13 9.95 -6.52 -3.40
N ILE A 14 10.20 -5.48 -2.60
CA ILE A 14 9.30 -5.12 -1.48
C ILE A 14 8.12 -4.25 -1.96
N VAL A 15 8.36 -3.36 -2.93
CA VAL A 15 7.43 -2.28 -3.26
C VAL A 15 6.54 -2.62 -4.45
N GLU A 16 7.04 -3.38 -5.42
CA GLU A 16 6.26 -3.68 -6.64
C GLU A 16 4.98 -4.46 -6.34
N HIS A 17 5.03 -5.41 -5.40
CA HIS A 17 3.86 -6.23 -5.07
C HIS A 17 2.71 -5.42 -4.43
N PRO A 18 2.93 -4.61 -3.38
CA PRO A 18 1.90 -3.70 -2.84
C PRO A 18 1.35 -2.74 -3.88
N PHE A 19 2.21 -2.10 -4.67
CA PHE A 19 1.77 -1.13 -5.67
C PHE A 19 1.00 -1.78 -6.82
N GLY A 20 1.39 -3.00 -7.24
CA GLY A 20 0.64 -3.81 -8.19
C GLY A 20 -0.75 -4.15 -7.66
N ASN A 21 -0.85 -4.54 -6.38
CA ASN A 21 -2.13 -4.81 -5.73
C ASN A 21 -3.03 -3.57 -5.70
N LEU A 22 -2.51 -2.42 -5.28
CA LEU A 22 -3.25 -1.16 -5.23
C LEU A 22 -3.79 -0.77 -6.60
N LYS A 23 -2.94 -0.80 -7.63
CA LYS A 23 -3.31 -0.44 -9.00
C LYS A 23 -4.39 -1.38 -9.55
N GLN A 24 -4.21 -2.70 -9.41
CA GLN A 24 -5.12 -3.70 -9.96
C GLN A 24 -6.47 -3.75 -9.24
N TRP A 25 -6.45 -3.74 -7.90
CA TRP A 25 -7.64 -4.05 -7.11
C TRP A 25 -8.36 -2.83 -6.56
N LEU A 26 -7.64 -1.76 -6.21
CA LEU A 26 -8.25 -0.58 -5.61
C LEU A 26 -8.47 0.54 -6.63
N PHE A 27 -7.51 0.76 -7.54
CA PHE A 27 -7.64 1.77 -8.59
C PHE A 27 -8.16 1.19 -9.91
N GLY A 28 -8.35 -0.12 -10.02
CA GLY A 28 -8.85 -0.80 -11.22
C GLY A 28 -8.01 -0.53 -12.46
N ASN A 29 -8.42 0.47 -13.26
CA ASN A 29 -7.69 0.91 -14.46
C ASN A 29 -6.48 1.81 -14.16
N GLY A 30 -6.11 1.97 -12.88
CA GLY A 30 -4.97 2.77 -12.45
C GLY A 30 -5.19 4.29 -12.51
N ARG A 31 -6.45 4.76 -12.52
CA ARG A 31 -6.79 6.19 -12.53
C ARG A 31 -7.39 6.62 -11.20
N PHE A 32 -7.08 7.85 -10.80
CA PHE A 32 -7.77 8.54 -9.72
C PHE A 32 -9.15 9.02 -10.18
N LEU A 33 -10.12 9.03 -9.28
CA LEU A 33 -11.49 9.46 -9.54
C LEU A 33 -11.68 10.97 -9.31
N LEU A 34 -11.01 11.49 -8.28
CA LEU A 34 -10.97 12.88 -7.90
C LEU A 34 -9.94 13.64 -8.73
N ARG A 35 -10.18 14.94 -8.85
CA ARG A 35 -9.29 15.88 -9.54
C ARG A 35 -8.46 16.63 -8.50
N GLN A 36 -7.39 17.26 -8.97
CA GLN A 36 -6.43 18.02 -8.17
C GLN A 36 -5.60 17.15 -7.21
N SER A 37 -4.47 17.71 -6.75
CA SER A 37 -3.51 17.01 -5.90
C SER A 37 -4.11 16.59 -4.56
N GLU A 38 -5.02 17.41 -4.00
CA GLU A 38 -5.70 17.12 -2.74
C GLU A 38 -6.58 15.87 -2.85
N GLY A 39 -7.40 15.77 -3.90
CA GLY A 39 -8.25 14.60 -4.14
C GLY A 39 -7.42 13.33 -4.39
N ALA A 40 -6.38 13.42 -5.23
CA ALA A 40 -5.49 12.30 -5.50
C ALA A 40 -4.76 11.82 -4.23
N ARG A 41 -4.38 12.75 -3.33
CA ARG A 41 -3.79 12.41 -2.03
C ARG A 41 -4.77 11.69 -1.12
N ALA A 42 -6.02 12.13 -1.08
CA ALA A 42 -7.06 11.49 -0.28
C ALA A 42 -7.31 10.05 -0.76
N GLU A 43 -7.45 9.84 -2.07
CA GLU A 43 -7.60 8.50 -2.65
C GLU A 43 -6.40 7.61 -2.36
N MET A 44 -5.18 8.12 -2.54
CA MET A 44 -3.96 7.35 -2.25
C MET A 44 -3.89 6.98 -0.76
N ALA A 45 -4.23 7.90 0.15
CA ALA A 45 -4.23 7.65 1.58
C ALA A 45 -5.23 6.55 1.96
N LEU A 46 -6.46 6.62 1.44
CA LEU A 46 -7.48 5.60 1.67
C LEU A 46 -7.05 4.25 1.11
N ALA A 47 -6.50 4.21 -0.11
CA ALA A 47 -6.09 2.97 -0.74
C ALA A 47 -4.95 2.28 0.01
N VAL A 48 -3.92 3.04 0.42
CA VAL A 48 -2.81 2.53 1.23
C VAL A 48 -3.30 2.04 2.59
N ASN A 49 -4.21 2.78 3.24
CA ASN A 49 -4.77 2.37 4.53
C ASN A 49 -5.54 1.04 4.40
N ALA A 50 -6.44 0.94 3.42
CA ALA A 50 -7.21 -0.27 3.16
C ALA A 50 -6.30 -1.48 2.86
N TYR A 51 -5.26 -1.31 2.04
CA TYR A 51 -4.28 -2.36 1.77
C TYR A 51 -3.54 -2.78 3.05
N ASN A 52 -3.04 -1.82 3.83
CA ASN A 52 -2.32 -2.09 5.07
C ASN A 52 -3.20 -2.79 6.10
N LEU A 53 -4.46 -2.38 6.26
CA LEU A 53 -5.41 -3.01 7.15
C LEU A 53 -5.68 -4.46 6.74
N LYS A 54 -5.96 -4.70 5.44
CA LYS A 54 -6.15 -6.05 4.91
C LYS A 54 -4.91 -6.93 5.14
N ARG A 55 -3.71 -6.38 4.91
CA ARG A 55 -2.45 -7.09 5.14
C ARG A 55 -2.23 -7.40 6.63
N ALA A 56 -2.48 -6.43 7.51
CA ALA A 56 -2.35 -6.63 8.95
C ALA A 56 -3.30 -7.73 9.45
N ILE A 57 -4.55 -7.74 8.98
CA ILE A 57 -5.52 -8.80 9.28
C ILE A 57 -5.01 -10.16 8.79
N ASN A 58 -4.44 -10.24 7.59
CA ASN A 58 -3.92 -11.50 7.05
C ASN A 58 -2.67 -12.01 7.79
N VAL A 59 -1.80 -11.12 8.26
CA VAL A 59 -0.54 -11.49 8.92
C VAL A 59 -0.73 -11.77 10.40
N LEU A 60 -1.50 -10.93 11.09
CA LEU A 60 -1.66 -10.98 12.55
C LEU A 60 -2.97 -11.66 12.98
N GLY A 61 -4.01 -11.57 12.15
CA GLY A 61 -5.37 -11.92 12.55
C GLY A 61 -6.05 -10.81 13.36
N VAL A 62 -7.37 -10.72 13.26
CA VAL A 62 -8.17 -9.67 13.92
C VAL A 62 -8.00 -9.67 15.43
N ARG A 63 -8.01 -10.86 16.06
CA ARG A 63 -7.90 -11.00 17.52
C ARG A 63 -6.59 -10.42 18.04
N ARG A 64 -5.46 -10.82 17.44
CA ARG A 64 -4.14 -10.33 17.84
C ARG A 64 -3.98 -8.83 17.59
N MET A 65 -4.57 -8.30 16.52
CA MET A 65 -4.57 -6.86 16.27
C MET A 65 -5.29 -6.09 17.39
N MET A 66 -6.48 -6.55 17.80
CA MET A 66 -7.22 -5.89 18.88
C MET A 66 -6.48 -5.95 20.22
N GLU A 67 -5.82 -7.07 20.53
CA GLU A 67 -4.97 -7.20 21.73
C GLU A 67 -3.80 -6.21 21.73
N LEU A 68 -3.22 -5.88 20.57
CA LEU A 68 -2.12 -4.92 20.46
C LEU A 68 -2.59 -3.45 20.52
N MET A 69 -3.89 -3.20 20.41
CA MET A 69 -4.48 -1.86 20.48
C MET A 69 -4.89 -1.48 21.93
N GLY A 70 -4.82 -2.43 22.87
CA GLY A 70 -5.17 -2.27 24.29
C GLY A 70 -3.99 -2.52 25.21
#